data_AF-A0A962GNM2-F1
#
_entry.id   AF-A0A962GNM2-F1
#
_cell.length_a   1.000
_cell.length_b   1.000
_cell.length_c   1.000
_cell.angle_alpha   90.00
_cell.angle_beta   90.00
_cell.angle_gamma   90.00
#
_symmetry.space_group_name_H-M   'P 1'
#
loop_
_entity.id
_entity.type
_entity.pdbx_description
1 polymer ?
#
loop_
_entity_poly.entity_id
_entity_poly.type
_entity_poly.pdbx_seq_one_letter_code
_entity_poly.pdbx_strand_id
1 'polypeptide(L)'
;RQREAQHMRVIFVDPGKLLRLEGGVGPLQGMGLSGVMDWRLAATDDGGSTITLWYRAGGYTPEPLGDFVAIVDQVQAQQLGALASHLDKP
;
A
#
# COMPACT_ATOMS: atom_id res chain seq x y z
N ARG A 1 -8.77 27.07 -3.28
CA ARG A 1 -7.88 26.31 -4.20
C ARG A 1 -7.94 24.86 -3.78
N GLN A 2 -8.36 23.96 -4.67
CA GLN A 2 -8.30 22.52 -4.39
C GLN A 2 -6.82 22.13 -4.36
N ARG A 3 -6.38 21.52 -3.26
CA ARG A 3 -5.05 20.94 -3.13
C ARG A 3 -5.25 19.44 -3.31
N GLU A 4 -4.71 18.91 -4.39
CA GLU A 4 -4.78 17.49 -4.72
C GLU A 4 -3.39 16.88 -4.65
N ALA A 5 -3.32 15.60 -4.32
CA ALA A 5 -2.10 14.82 -4.33
C ALA A 5 -2.38 13.48 -4.99
N GLN A 6 -1.59 13.12 -6.00
CA GLN A 6 -1.60 11.77 -6.54
C GLN A 6 -0.75 10.88 -5.63
N HIS A 7 -1.37 9.92 -4.95
CA HIS A 7 -0.64 8.95 -4.13
C HIS A 7 -0.05 7.82 -4.98
N MET A 8 -0.93 7.07 -5.64
CA MET A 8 -0.56 5.89 -6.40
C MET A 8 -1.32 5.81 -7.73
N ARG A 9 -0.76 5.11 -8.70
CA ARG A 9 -1.39 4.76 -9.98
C ARG A 9 -1.52 3.24 -10.10
N VAL A 10 -2.67 2.75 -10.55
CA VAL A 10 -2.82 1.34 -10.90
C VAL A 10 -1.99 1.02 -12.14
N ILE A 11 -1.12 0.01 -12.05
CA ILE A 11 -0.25 -0.39 -13.16
C ILE A 11 -0.49 -1.84 -13.61
N PHE A 12 -1.22 -2.65 -12.82
CA PHE A 12 -1.62 -4.00 -13.20
C PHE A 12 -2.82 -4.48 -12.36
N VAL A 13 -3.71 -5.26 -12.98
CA VAL A 13 -4.87 -5.90 -12.35
C VAL A 13 -5.00 -7.33 -12.84
N ASP A 14 -4.99 -8.28 -11.91
CA ASP A 14 -5.42 -9.67 -12.08
C ASP A 14 -6.62 -9.90 -11.13
N PRO A 15 -7.86 -9.92 -11.66
CA PRO A 15 -9.06 -9.98 -10.84
C PRO A 15 -9.07 -11.14 -9.84
N GLY A 16 -9.37 -10.82 -8.58
CA GLY A 16 -9.43 -11.78 -7.48
C GLY A 16 -8.07 -12.30 -6.99
N LYS A 17 -6.95 -11.79 -7.52
CA LYS A 17 -5.60 -12.28 -7.17
C LYS A 17 -4.62 -11.17 -6.83
N LEU A 18 -4.47 -10.18 -7.71
CA LEU A 18 -3.45 -9.14 -7.58
C LEU A 18 -3.91 -7.79 -8.12
N LEU A 19 -3.83 -6.76 -7.28
CA LEU A 19 -3.84 -5.37 -7.73
C LEU A 19 -2.47 -4.76 -7.44
N ARG A 20 -1.82 -4.19 -8.46
CA ARG A 20 -0.53 -3.53 -8.31
C ARG A 20 -0.65 -2.04 -8.55
N LEU A 21 -0.10 -1.26 -7.63
CA LEU A 21 -0.01 0.18 -7.72
C LEU A 21 1.43 0.66 -7.64
N GLU A 22 1.71 1.79 -8.29
CA GLU A 22 2.99 2.48 -8.28
C GLU A 22 2.84 3.88 -7.66
N GLY A 23 3.75 4.25 -6.77
CA GLY A 23 3.84 5.60 -6.21
C GLY A 23 4.55 5.67 -4.85
N GLY A 24 4.71 6.90 -4.36
CA GLY A 24 5.25 7.22 -3.04
C GLY A 24 4.11 7.48 -2.04
N VAL A 25 4.19 6.87 -0.86
CA VAL A 25 3.23 7.11 0.23
C VAL A 25 3.74 8.13 1.24
N GLY A 26 2.83 8.97 1.75
CA GLY A 26 3.14 9.95 2.80
C GLY A 26 4.37 10.82 2.48
N PRO A 27 5.36 10.93 3.39
CA PRO A 27 6.54 11.77 3.17
C PRO A 27 7.43 11.29 2.01
N LEU A 28 7.38 10.00 1.66
CA LEU A 28 8.20 9.44 0.59
C LEU A 28 7.94 10.13 -0.75
N GLN A 29 6.70 10.57 -0.98
CA GLN A 29 6.33 11.35 -2.16
C GLN A 29 7.14 12.65 -2.29
N GLY A 30 7.29 13.40 -1.18
CA GLY A 30 8.03 14.66 -1.17
C GLY A 30 9.54 14.48 -1.28
N MET A 31 10.04 13.30 -0.91
CA MET A 31 11.45 12.93 -1.00
C MET A 31 11.87 12.46 -2.40
N GLY A 32 10.92 12.39 -3.35
CA GLY A 32 11.19 11.86 -4.70
C GLY A 32 11.38 10.35 -4.75
N LEU A 33 10.96 9.64 -3.70
CA LEU A 33 10.98 8.17 -3.63
C LEU A 33 9.71 7.60 -4.26
N SER A 34 9.83 6.43 -4.87
CA SER A 34 8.70 5.70 -5.44
C SER A 34 8.74 4.24 -5.01
N GLY A 35 7.60 3.56 -5.10
CA GLY A 35 7.51 2.15 -4.76
C GLY A 35 6.39 1.44 -5.49
N VAL A 36 6.44 0.12 -5.40
CA VAL A 36 5.39 -0.78 -5.91
C VAL A 36 4.67 -1.41 -4.74
N MET A 37 3.35 -1.22 -4.71
CA MET A 37 2.44 -1.81 -3.74
C MET A 37 1.62 -2.93 -4.40
N ASP A 38 1.79 -4.15 -3.90
CA ASP A 38 1.01 -5.32 -4.29
C ASP A 38 -0.07 -5.58 -3.25
N TRP A 39 -1.34 -5.55 -3.66
CA TRP A 39 -2.47 -6.11 -2.92
C TRP A 39 -2.71 -7.52 -3.42
N ARG A 40 -2.37 -8.50 -2.60
CA ARG A 40 -2.53 -9.93 -2.93
C ARG A 40 -3.74 -10.48 -2.22
N LEU A 41 -4.60 -11.16 -2.96
CA LEU A 41 -5.80 -11.80 -2.46
C LEU A 41 -5.65 -13.31 -2.63
N ALA A 42 -5.86 -14.04 -1.54
CA ALA A 42 -5.94 -15.50 -1.56
C ALA A 42 -7.29 -15.90 -0.98
N ALA A 43 -8.09 -16.65 -1.74
CA ALA A 43 -9.37 -17.16 -1.26
C ALA A 43 -9.17 -18.10 -0.07
N THR A 44 -10.10 -18.07 0.88
CA THR A 44 -10.18 -18.99 2.02
C THR A 44 -11.36 -19.94 1.84
N ASP A 45 -11.29 -21.12 2.47
CA ASP A 45 -12.31 -22.18 2.30
C ASP A 45 -13.69 -21.79 2.84
N ASP A 46 -13.76 -20.81 3.74
CA ASP A 46 -14.98 -20.24 4.30
C ASP A 46 -15.64 -19.18 3.41
N GLY A 47 -15.14 -18.99 2.19
CA GLY A 47 -15.65 -18.01 1.23
C GLY A 47 -15.11 -16.59 1.44
N GLY A 48 -14.17 -16.39 2.37
CA GLY A 48 -13.47 -15.14 2.59
C GLY A 48 -12.23 -14.96 1.70
N SER A 49 -11.37 -14.01 2.09
CA SER A 49 -10.07 -13.81 1.46
C SER A 49 -9.03 -13.33 2.48
N THR A 50 -7.84 -13.92 2.43
CA THR A 50 -6.65 -13.35 3.06
C THR A 50 -6.10 -12.26 2.16
N ILE A 51 -5.98 -11.04 2.69
CA ILE A 51 -5.35 -9.90 2.00
C ILE A 51 -3.95 -9.71 2.55
N THR A 52 -2.96 -9.67 1.67
CA THR A 52 -1.57 -9.36 2.03
C THR A 52 -1.10 -8.14 1.25
N LEU A 53 -0.60 -7.13 1.97
CA LEU A 53 -0.08 -5.89 1.39
C LEU A 53 1.44 -5.90 1.40
N TRP A 54 2.08 -5.82 0.23
CA TRP A 54 3.54 -5.72 0.11
C TRP A 54 3.92 -4.40 -0.54
N TYR A 55 4.69 -3.58 0.15
CA TYR A 55 5.22 -2.33 -0.40
C TYR A 55 6.74 -2.35 -0.46
N ARG A 56 7.27 -2.15 -1.67
CA ARG A 56 8.71 -2.05 -1.92
C ARG A 56 9.03 -0.64 -2.42
N ALA A 57 9.62 0.17 -1.56
CA ALA A 57 10.04 1.54 -1.88
C ALA A 57 11.53 1.61 -2.22
N GLY A 58 11.90 2.56 -3.07
CA GLY A 58 13.28 2.82 -3.45
C GLY A 58 13.46 4.18 -4.12
N GLY A 59 14.72 4.55 -4.32
CA GLY A 59 15.11 5.84 -4.90
C GLY A 59 16.33 6.43 -4.19
N TYR A 60 16.62 7.70 -4.48
CA TYR A 60 17.69 8.44 -3.83
C TYR A 60 17.13 9.25 -2.65
N THR A 61 17.83 9.20 -1.53
CA THR A 61 17.57 10.02 -0.34
C THR A 61 18.90 10.30 0.36
N PRO A 62 19.12 11.51 0.89
CA PRO A 62 20.30 11.82 1.71
C PRO A 62 20.34 10.98 3.00
N GLU A 63 19.18 10.74 3.61
CA GLU A 63 19.00 9.94 4.82
C GLU A 63 18.81 8.45 4.49
N PRO A 64 19.18 7.51 5.39
CA PRO A 64 18.95 6.09 5.19
C PRO A 64 17.45 5.77 5.02
N LEU A 65 17.10 5.17 3.87
CA LEU A 65 15.70 4.78 3.59
C LEU A 65 15.13 3.80 4.63
N GLY A 66 16.01 3.00 5.27
CA GLY A 66 15.66 2.05 6.33
C GLY A 66 14.97 2.70 7.53
N ASP A 67 15.24 3.97 7.82
CA ASP A 67 14.70 4.67 8.99
C ASP A 67 13.17 4.90 8.88
N PHE A 68 12.63 4.85 7.67
CA PHE A 68 11.21 5.03 7.41
C PHE A 68 10.40 3.73 7.41
N VAL A 69 11.06 2.55 7.44
CA VAL A 69 10.40 1.25 7.27
C VAL A 69 9.33 1.04 8.34
N ALA A 70 9.66 1.26 9.62
CA ALA A 70 8.74 1.00 10.73
C ALA A 70 7.48 1.88 10.68
N ILE A 71 7.63 3.18 10.40
CA ILE A 71 6.48 4.09 10.36
C ILE A 71 5.60 3.86 9.12
N VAL A 72 6.21 3.52 7.98
CA VAL A 72 5.47 3.18 6.75
C VAL A 72 4.68 1.89 6.94
N ASP A 73 5.28 0.88 7.57
CA ASP A 73 4.60 -0.38 7.91
C ASP A 73 3.43 -0.16 8.88
N GLN A 74 3.65 0.62 9.94
CA GLN A 74 2.60 0.93 10.92
C GLN A 74 1.36 1.60 10.28
N VAL A 75 1.56 2.58 9.40
CA VAL A 75 0.46 3.27 8.73
C VAL A 75 -0.27 2.33 7.77
N GLN A 76 0.46 1.48 7.03
CA GLN A 76 -0.15 0.50 6.13
C GLN A 76 -0.95 -0.56 6.90
N ALA A 77 -0.42 -1.06 8.02
CA ALA A 77 -1.12 -1.98 8.90
C ALA A 77 -2.42 -1.37 9.46
N GLN A 78 -2.40 -0.10 9.87
CA GLN A 78 -3.60 0.61 10.31
C GLN A 78 -4.65 0.70 9.19
N GLN A 79 -4.24 1.02 7.96
CA GLN A 79 -5.15 1.13 6.82
C GLN A 79 -5.75 -0.23 6.43
N LEU A 80 -4.93 -1.28 6.36
CA LEU A 80 -5.39 -2.63 6.07
C LEU A 80 -6.32 -3.15 7.17
N GLY A 81 -6.02 -2.89 8.44
CA GLY A 81 -6.89 -3.22 9.56
C GLY A 81 -8.23 -2.48 9.51
N ALA A 82 -8.23 -1.19 9.16
CA ALA A 82 -9.47 -0.42 8.99
C ALA A 82 -10.33 -0.93 7.82
N LEU A 83 -9.69 -1.40 6.73
CA LEU A 83 -10.40 -2.07 5.64
C LEU A 83 -11.03 -3.38 6.12
N ALA A 84 -10.28 -4.25 6.82
CA ALA A 84 -10.82 -5.49 7.36
C ALA A 84 -12.04 -5.22 8.26
N SER A 85 -11.92 -4.29 9.22
CA SER A 85 -13.04 -3.88 10.08
C SER A 85 -14.21 -3.25 9.33
N HIS A 86 -13.99 -2.66 8.15
CA HIS A 86 -15.07 -2.15 7.30
C HIS A 86 -15.80 -3.30 6.59
N LEU A 87 -15.08 -4.31 6.11
CA LEU A 87 -15.62 -5.48 5.41
C LEU A 87 -16.34 -6.46 6.35
N ASP A 88 -15.96 -6.51 7.64
CA ASP A 88 -16.61 -7.35 8.66
C ASP A 88 -17.97 -6.80 9.12
N LYS A 89 -18.37 -5.60 8.69
CA LYS A 89 -19.67 -5.04 9.04
C LYS A 89 -20.78 -5.80 8.28
N PRO A 90 -21.90 -6.13 8.93
CA PRO A 90 -23.01 -6.85 8.31
C PRO A 90 -23.72 -6.02 7.23
#